data_AF-A0A3A4ZN83-F1
#
_entry.id   AF-A0A3A4ZN83-F1
#
_cell.length_a   1.000
_cell.length_b   1.000
_cell.length_c   1.000
_cell.angle_alpha   90.00
_cell.angle_beta   90.00
_cell.angle_gamma   90.00
#
_symmetry.space_group_name_H-M   'P 1'
#
loop_
_entity.id
_entity.type
_entity.pdbx_description
1 polymer ?
#
loop_
_entity_poly.entity_id
_entity_poly.type
_entity_poly.pdbx_seq_one_letter_code
_entity_poly.pdbx_strand_id
1 'polypeptide(L)'
;MKGKNTTNVTKAVILARVSTLRQEKEGLSLKDIQLPELRDYATKRDFEVVREFVFSESADYKIRKKFNEMIDFVKQNEDIKAIISYRVDRITRNYRDAVKIDELRLDYGKEIHFVYDHLIINKDSVGRDIQDWDLKVFLAKQYLNRLKEDAINTAKFKISKNEWPGKALYGYKNITRDDGSKWIVISEFEAGVVVKMYEWYSTGSYSMLEIRHKIKEVFELDFSKGKIDFILKNPFYCGTMVYDGQEYPHNYDRIISQDLYDKVQDVKAGYNKKHYKFAGLAFPYRGLLRCADCGCIITPERKIKKSGNIYHYYHCTQYHGKHGAEWLTEDDLTKQFVSVFDQLTMPKDVVDDIATSLKSSHKDKSEFHNNLLNHYQSEYKKYENRIERAWEDKIDGSITESYYEEKRKEYRAKQKAINKKMEKLQYADEEYYITSEYLLKLASNAGKLFESSEAHEKRLLLKMALQNLELKGKKARYDWIKPFDKIAFYASRQAWLPD
;
A
#
# COMPACT_ATOMS: atom_id res chain seq x y z
N MET A 1 -42.50 30.71 62.09
CA MET A 1 -42.84 30.19 60.75
C MET A 1 -42.47 31.22 59.71
N LYS A 2 -41.40 30.97 58.94
CA LYS A 2 -41.11 31.69 57.69
C LYS A 2 -40.89 30.62 56.63
N GLY A 3 -41.87 30.44 55.75
CA GLY A 3 -41.78 29.53 54.62
C GLY A 3 -40.68 30.02 53.68
N LYS A 4 -39.70 29.16 53.40
CA LYS A 4 -38.77 29.37 52.29
C LYS A 4 -39.52 29.04 51.01
N ASN A 5 -39.91 30.05 50.25
CA ASN A 5 -40.22 29.89 48.83
C ASN A 5 -38.94 29.40 48.13
N THR A 6 -38.87 28.11 47.86
CA THR A 6 -37.89 27.54 46.94
C THR A 6 -38.39 27.88 45.54
N THR A 7 -37.82 28.92 44.94
CA THR A 7 -37.91 29.12 43.49
C THR A 7 -37.31 27.89 42.83
N ASN A 8 -38.16 27.00 42.28
CA ASN A 8 -37.72 25.83 41.52
C ASN A 8 -37.01 26.30 40.26
N VAL A 9 -35.70 26.48 40.35
CA VAL A 9 -34.85 26.79 39.20
C VAL A 9 -34.87 25.58 38.27
N THR A 10 -35.25 25.80 37.03
CA THR A 10 -35.40 24.70 36.07
C THR A 10 -34.03 24.36 35.49
N LYS A 11 -33.60 23.10 35.60
CA LYS A 11 -32.28 22.69 35.12
C LYS A 11 -32.27 22.42 33.62
N ALA A 12 -31.19 22.79 32.97
CA ALA A 12 -30.99 22.63 31.53
C ALA A 12 -29.61 22.09 31.18
N VAL A 13 -29.48 21.52 29.99
CA VAL A 13 -28.19 21.18 29.36
C VAL A 13 -28.03 21.96 28.07
N ILE A 14 -26.80 22.37 27.77
CA ILE A 14 -26.46 23.03 26.50
C ILE A 14 -25.79 22.03 25.57
N LEU A 15 -26.21 22.03 24.31
CA LEU A 15 -25.63 21.25 23.22
C LEU A 15 -25.11 22.15 22.10
N ALA A 16 -23.79 22.17 21.92
CA ALA A 16 -23.14 22.99 20.90
C ALA A 16 -22.18 22.18 20.02
N ARG A 17 -22.15 22.50 18.72
CA ARG A 17 -21.35 21.77 17.71
C ARG A 17 -20.68 22.72 16.73
N VAL A 18 -19.42 22.44 16.38
CA VAL A 18 -18.75 23.03 15.21
C VAL A 18 -19.00 22.16 13.98
N SER A 19 -19.53 22.74 12.90
CA SER A 19 -19.90 22.03 11.66
C SER A 19 -18.96 22.28 10.48
N THR A 20 -17.71 22.67 10.76
CA THR A 20 -16.46 22.53 9.97
C THR A 20 -15.52 23.70 10.29
N LEU A 21 -14.20 23.55 10.03
CA LEU A 21 -13.22 24.66 10.05
C LEU A 21 -13.58 25.83 9.11
N ARG A 22 -14.45 25.59 8.11
CA ARG A 22 -14.89 26.62 7.15
C ARG A 22 -15.86 27.61 7.80
N GLN A 23 -16.73 27.15 8.69
CA GLN A 23 -17.71 27.97 9.39
C GLN A 23 -17.14 28.79 10.56
N GLU A 24 -15.99 28.38 11.11
CA GLU A 24 -15.20 29.25 12.00
C GLU A 24 -14.72 30.52 11.28
N LYS A 25 -14.47 30.47 9.97
CA LYS A 25 -14.07 31.64 9.16
C LYS A 25 -15.25 32.50 8.67
N GLU A 26 -16.46 31.94 8.61
CA GLU A 26 -17.68 32.65 8.18
C GLU A 26 -18.39 33.39 9.34
N GLY A 27 -17.77 33.49 10.53
CA GLY A 27 -18.32 34.25 11.65
C GLY A 27 -19.43 33.54 12.42
N LEU A 28 -19.42 32.20 12.51
CA LEU A 28 -20.33 31.38 13.34
C LEU A 28 -19.55 30.55 14.38
N SER A 29 -18.49 31.15 14.94
CA SER A 29 -17.59 30.51 15.91
C SER A 29 -18.37 29.97 17.13
N LEU A 30 -18.05 28.74 17.52
CA LEU A 30 -18.69 28.08 18.66
C LEU A 30 -18.35 28.77 19.98
N LYS A 31 -17.12 29.28 20.12
CA LYS A 31 -16.67 29.98 21.33
C LYS A 31 -17.18 31.42 21.39
N ASP A 32 -17.24 32.09 20.24
CA ASP A 32 -17.45 33.53 20.21
C ASP A 32 -18.93 33.91 20.03
N ILE A 33 -19.77 33.00 19.50
CA ILE A 33 -21.18 33.31 19.17
C ILE A 33 -22.14 32.26 19.74
N GLN A 34 -21.97 30.97 19.42
CA GLN A 34 -22.97 29.96 19.81
C GLN A 34 -23.07 29.78 21.33
N LEU A 35 -21.96 29.51 22.04
CA LEU A 35 -22.00 29.30 23.49
C LEU A 35 -22.45 30.55 24.27
N PRO A 36 -21.97 31.76 23.97
CA PRO A 36 -22.48 32.99 24.59
C PRO A 36 -23.98 33.17 24.43
N GLU A 37 -24.53 32.99 23.22
CA GLU A 37 -25.99 33.12 22.98
C GLU A 37 -26.80 32.06 23.72
N LEU A 38 -26.32 30.81 23.78
CA LEU A 38 -27.00 29.72 24.49
C LEU A 38 -27.02 29.95 26.00
N ARG A 39 -25.91 30.46 26.56
CA ARG A 39 -25.81 30.83 27.98
C ARG A 39 -26.70 32.02 28.31
N ASP A 40 -26.67 33.07 27.49
CA ASP A 40 -27.53 34.24 27.65
C ASP A 40 -29.02 33.88 27.56
N TYR A 41 -29.39 33.01 26.61
CA TYR A 41 -30.75 32.48 26.54
C TYR A 41 -31.14 31.71 27.80
N ALA A 42 -30.25 30.86 28.34
CA ALA A 42 -30.49 30.12 29.57
C ALA A 42 -30.69 31.06 30.76
N THR A 43 -29.85 32.09 30.90
CA THR A 43 -29.98 33.11 31.96
C THR A 43 -31.28 33.89 31.84
N LYS A 44 -31.68 34.31 30.63
CA LYS A 44 -32.94 35.03 30.38
C LYS A 44 -34.20 34.20 30.66
N ARG A 45 -34.08 32.87 30.67
CA ARG A 45 -35.17 31.92 30.95
C ARG A 45 -35.10 31.32 32.36
N ASP A 46 -34.22 31.84 33.22
CA ASP A 46 -33.97 31.33 34.58
C ASP A 46 -33.63 29.83 34.62
N PHE A 47 -32.88 29.36 33.61
CA PHE A 47 -32.39 27.99 33.56
C PHE A 47 -31.03 27.84 34.26
N GLU A 48 -30.89 26.83 35.11
CA GLU A 48 -29.60 26.40 35.66
C GLU A 48 -28.93 25.43 34.67
N VAL A 49 -27.85 25.88 34.01
CA VAL A 49 -27.09 25.02 33.08
C VAL A 49 -26.23 24.05 33.87
N VAL A 50 -26.66 22.78 33.93
CA VAL A 50 -25.98 21.72 34.69
C VAL A 50 -24.73 21.22 33.97
N ARG A 51 -24.78 21.16 32.63
CA ARG A 51 -23.68 20.66 31.81
C ARG A 51 -23.73 21.19 30.38
N GLU A 52 -22.55 21.43 29.81
CA GLU A 52 -22.38 21.80 28.41
C GLU A 52 -21.73 20.65 27.63
N PHE A 53 -22.39 20.20 26.56
CA PHE A 53 -21.90 19.17 25.65
C PHE A 53 -21.42 19.81 24.35
N VAL A 54 -20.09 19.92 24.21
CA VAL A 54 -19.43 20.58 23.07
C VAL A 54 -18.72 19.57 22.16
N PHE A 55 -18.97 19.67 20.85
CA PHE A 55 -18.38 18.78 19.83
C PHE A 55 -17.53 19.53 18.79
N SER A 56 -16.41 18.92 18.41
CA SER A 56 -15.61 19.28 17.23
C SER A 56 -15.67 18.18 16.17
N GLU A 57 -15.69 18.58 14.91
CA GLU A 57 -16.02 17.70 13.78
C GLU A 57 -14.93 16.71 13.35
N SER A 58 -13.76 16.75 13.98
CA SER A 58 -12.57 16.04 13.50
C SER A 58 -12.59 14.51 13.69
N ALA A 59 -13.64 13.92 14.29
CA ALA A 59 -13.80 12.46 14.37
C ALA A 59 -15.26 12.01 14.55
N ASP A 60 -15.91 11.58 13.45
CA ASP A 60 -17.31 11.11 13.42
C ASP A 60 -17.68 10.09 14.51
N TYR A 61 -16.75 9.17 14.84
CA TYR A 61 -16.96 8.17 15.90
C TYR A 61 -17.05 8.79 17.31
N LYS A 62 -16.23 9.80 17.61
CA LYS A 62 -16.21 10.46 18.93
C LYS A 62 -17.46 11.32 19.15
N ILE A 63 -18.01 11.89 18.07
CA ILE A 63 -19.22 12.72 18.12
C ILE A 63 -20.43 11.88 18.53
N ARG A 64 -20.62 10.72 17.90
CA ARG A 64 -21.75 9.83 18.24
C ARG A 64 -21.69 9.33 19.68
N LYS A 65 -20.49 9.00 20.18
CA LYS A 65 -20.31 8.56 21.57
C LYS A 65 -20.74 9.63 22.56
N LYS A 66 -20.32 10.89 22.36
CA LYS A 66 -20.69 12.00 23.25
C LYS A 66 -22.16 12.44 23.10
N PHE A 67 -22.75 12.33 21.91
CA PHE A 67 -24.19 12.55 21.74
C PHE A 67 -25.00 11.53 22.54
N ASN A 68 -24.65 10.24 22.42
CA ASN A 68 -25.29 9.21 23.24
C ASN A 68 -25.05 9.46 24.74
N GLU A 69 -23.85 9.87 25.16
CA GLU A 69 -23.57 10.24 26.55
C GLU A 69 -24.50 11.37 27.05
N MET A 70 -24.79 12.36 26.21
CA MET A 70 -25.75 13.42 26.54
C MET A 70 -27.17 12.88 26.68
N ILE A 71 -27.63 12.06 25.73
CA ILE A 71 -28.95 11.42 25.80
C ILE A 71 -29.07 10.59 27.09
N ASP A 72 -28.08 9.74 27.39
CA ASP A 72 -28.08 8.90 28.58
C ASP A 72 -28.06 9.75 29.87
N PHE A 73 -27.27 10.82 29.89
CA PHE A 73 -27.22 11.77 31.01
C PHE A 73 -28.58 12.44 31.25
N VAL A 74 -29.26 12.89 30.20
CA VAL A 74 -30.59 13.51 30.33
C VAL A 74 -31.67 12.49 30.71
N LYS A 75 -31.58 11.24 30.24
CA LYS A 75 -32.49 10.15 30.65
C LYS A 75 -32.32 9.76 32.11
N GLN A 76 -31.10 9.81 32.65
CA GLN A 76 -30.80 9.46 34.05
C GLN A 76 -31.15 10.57 35.05
N ASN A 77 -31.27 11.81 34.60
CA ASN A 77 -31.51 12.98 35.45
C ASN A 77 -32.89 13.58 35.13
N GLU A 78 -33.90 13.17 35.90
CA GLU A 78 -35.28 13.64 35.72
C GLU A 78 -35.44 15.15 35.96
N ASP A 79 -34.61 15.72 36.83
CA ASP A 79 -34.59 17.13 37.20
C ASP A 79 -34.14 18.07 36.06
N ILE A 80 -33.42 17.56 35.06
CA ILE A 80 -33.07 18.30 33.84
C ILE A 80 -34.31 18.39 32.96
N LYS A 81 -34.93 19.56 32.82
CA LYS A 81 -36.15 19.72 32.03
C LYS A 81 -35.89 20.20 30.60
N ALA A 82 -34.84 20.98 30.38
CA ALA A 82 -34.60 21.64 29.10
C ALA A 82 -33.28 21.22 28.44
N ILE A 83 -33.30 21.09 27.11
CA ILE A 83 -32.14 20.87 26.25
C ILE A 83 -32.04 22.08 25.32
N ILE A 84 -30.94 22.83 25.39
CA ILE A 84 -30.77 24.08 24.65
C ILE A 84 -29.73 23.86 23.56
N SER A 85 -30.10 24.13 22.32
CA SER A 85 -29.21 24.08 21.17
C SER A 85 -29.38 25.30 20.26
N TYR A 86 -28.38 25.56 19.43
CA TYR A 86 -28.36 26.74 18.57
C TYR A 86 -29.41 26.63 17.45
N ARG A 87 -29.42 25.49 16.74
CA ARG A 87 -30.32 25.18 15.62
C ARG A 87 -30.65 23.70 15.58
N VAL A 88 -31.71 23.32 14.88
CA VAL A 88 -32.13 21.92 14.68
C VAL A 88 -31.01 21.09 14.05
N ASP A 89 -30.29 21.62 13.05
CA ASP A 89 -29.21 20.90 12.37
C ASP A 89 -27.95 20.66 13.24
N ARG A 90 -27.86 21.29 14.43
CA ARG A 90 -26.77 21.08 15.41
C ARG A 90 -27.02 19.88 16.32
N ILE A 91 -28.29 19.46 16.44
CA ILE A 91 -28.70 18.32 17.29
C ILE A 91 -29.13 17.09 16.47
N THR A 92 -29.81 17.27 15.34
CA THR A 92 -30.46 16.19 14.58
C THR A 92 -29.92 16.12 13.16
N ARG A 93 -28.67 15.67 13.00
CA ARG A 93 -28.02 15.54 11.69
C ARG A 93 -28.63 14.45 10.81
N ASN A 94 -29.34 13.50 11.39
CA ASN A 94 -30.01 12.42 10.67
C ASN A 94 -31.31 12.04 11.40
N TYR A 95 -32.19 11.30 10.72
CA TYR A 95 -33.47 10.88 11.29
C TYR A 95 -33.35 10.07 12.58
N ARG A 96 -32.28 9.29 12.78
CA ARG A 96 -32.11 8.52 14.02
C ARG A 96 -31.83 9.42 15.22
N ASP A 97 -31.07 10.49 15.01
CA ASP A 97 -30.83 11.49 16.05
C ASP A 97 -32.14 12.24 16.35
N ALA A 98 -32.94 12.54 15.32
CA ALA A 98 -34.27 13.14 15.49
C ALA A 98 -35.23 12.26 16.32
N VAL A 99 -35.29 10.96 16.03
CA VAL A 99 -36.11 10.00 16.80
C VAL A 99 -35.69 9.99 18.27
N LYS A 100 -34.38 9.92 18.57
CA LYS A 100 -33.90 9.94 19.96
C LYS A 100 -34.23 11.22 20.72
N ILE A 101 -34.25 12.34 20.02
CA ILE A 101 -34.62 13.63 20.57
C ILE A 101 -36.14 13.70 20.79
N ASP A 102 -36.93 13.13 19.89
CA ASP A 102 -38.38 13.00 20.06
C ASP A 102 -38.75 12.07 21.23
N GLU A 103 -38.01 10.97 21.43
CA GLU A 103 -38.15 10.11 22.61
C GLU A 103 -37.96 10.91 23.91
N LEU A 104 -36.96 11.80 23.98
CA LEU A 104 -36.78 12.66 25.16
C LEU A 104 -37.97 13.60 25.37
N ARG A 105 -38.56 14.09 24.28
CA ARG A 105 -39.74 14.97 24.30
C ARG A 105 -40.98 14.24 24.80
N LEU A 106 -41.27 13.07 24.23
CA LEU A 106 -42.50 12.32 24.44
C LEU A 106 -42.47 11.47 25.72
N ASP A 107 -41.41 10.69 25.90
CA ASP A 107 -41.34 9.67 26.95
C ASP A 107 -40.76 10.24 28.26
N TYR A 108 -39.88 11.25 28.16
CA TYR A 108 -39.19 11.84 29.30
C TYR A 108 -39.62 13.29 29.60
N GLY A 109 -40.62 13.80 28.87
CA GLY A 109 -41.22 15.12 29.10
C GLY A 109 -40.25 16.30 28.99
N LYS A 110 -39.17 16.16 28.23
CA LYS A 110 -38.12 17.19 28.09
C LYS A 110 -38.54 18.26 27.08
N GLU A 111 -38.12 19.50 27.34
CA GLU A 111 -38.28 20.63 26.42
C GLU A 111 -37.01 20.82 25.60
N ILE A 112 -37.13 21.01 24.30
CA ILE A 112 -35.98 21.20 23.41
C ILE A 112 -36.08 22.59 22.79
N HIS A 113 -35.08 23.42 23.08
CA HIS A 113 -35.02 24.83 22.72
C HIS A 113 -33.99 25.03 21.61
N PHE A 114 -34.43 25.55 20.47
CA PHE A 114 -33.58 25.97 19.35
C PHE A 114 -33.53 27.49 19.29
N VAL A 115 -32.45 28.07 19.81
CA VAL A 115 -32.36 29.52 20.10
C VAL A 115 -32.41 30.37 18.82
N TYR A 116 -31.63 30.02 17.80
CA TYR A 116 -31.59 30.76 16.53
C TYR A 116 -32.81 30.49 15.66
N ASP A 117 -33.33 29.26 15.70
CA ASP A 117 -34.51 28.86 14.94
C ASP A 117 -35.82 29.36 15.57
N HIS A 118 -35.73 30.00 16.75
CA HIS A 118 -36.85 30.49 17.56
C HIS A 118 -37.94 29.43 17.76
N LEU A 119 -37.53 28.18 17.97
CA LEU A 119 -38.41 27.01 18.04
C LEU A 119 -38.22 26.31 19.39
N ILE A 120 -39.33 25.98 20.06
CA ILE A 120 -39.33 25.18 21.28
C ILE A 120 -40.30 24.03 21.06
N ILE A 121 -39.81 22.80 21.21
CA ILE A 121 -40.64 21.59 21.11
C ILE A 121 -40.70 20.87 22.46
N ASN A 122 -41.91 20.52 22.87
CA ASN A 122 -42.21 19.76 24.08
C ASN A 122 -43.30 18.72 23.78
N LYS A 123 -43.71 17.91 24.77
CA LYS A 123 -44.71 16.85 24.56
C LYS A 123 -46.05 17.34 23.98
N ASP A 124 -46.42 18.59 24.26
CA ASP A 124 -47.71 19.19 23.88
C ASP A 124 -47.62 19.97 22.55
N SER A 125 -46.41 20.10 21.96
CA SER A 125 -46.21 20.73 20.65
C SER A 125 -46.92 19.93 19.55
N VAL A 126 -47.74 20.62 18.76
CA VAL A 126 -48.51 20.06 17.64
C VAL A 126 -48.60 21.04 16.47
N GLY A 127 -49.04 20.56 15.31
CA GLY A 127 -49.30 21.41 14.14
C GLY A 127 -48.03 22.09 13.62
N ARG A 128 -47.99 23.43 13.68
CA ARG A 128 -46.93 24.26 13.09
C ARG A 128 -45.53 23.93 13.62
N ASP A 129 -45.37 23.76 14.92
CA ASP A 129 -44.05 23.61 15.54
C ASP A 129 -43.39 22.27 15.18
N ILE A 130 -44.20 21.20 15.14
CA ILE A 130 -43.74 19.88 14.69
C ILE A 130 -43.45 19.89 13.20
N GLN A 131 -44.29 20.54 12.38
CA GLN A 131 -44.03 20.69 10.94
C GLN A 131 -42.73 21.46 10.66
N ASP A 132 -42.45 22.54 11.41
CA ASP A 132 -41.22 23.31 11.29
C ASP A 132 -40.00 22.49 11.70
N TRP A 133 -40.10 21.73 12.80
CA TRP A 133 -39.06 20.80 13.23
C TRP A 133 -38.78 19.72 12.18
N ASP A 134 -39.81 19.02 11.69
CA ASP A 134 -39.70 17.96 10.69
C ASP A 134 -39.09 18.47 9.38
N LEU A 135 -39.52 19.65 8.92
CA LEU A 135 -38.98 20.30 7.73
C LEU A 135 -37.49 20.63 7.92
N LYS A 136 -37.10 21.18 9.06
CA LYS A 136 -35.69 21.49 9.37
C LYS A 136 -34.83 20.21 9.46
N VAL A 137 -35.35 19.14 10.04
CA VAL A 137 -34.69 17.81 10.05
C VAL A 137 -34.51 17.29 8.63
N PHE A 138 -35.56 17.38 7.79
CA PHE A 138 -35.52 16.99 6.38
C PHE A 138 -34.48 17.79 5.60
N LEU A 139 -34.47 19.12 5.73
CA LEU A 139 -33.51 20.00 5.05
C LEU A 139 -32.06 19.71 5.48
N ALA A 140 -31.82 19.49 6.77
CA ALA A 140 -30.50 19.10 7.27
C ALA A 140 -30.04 17.78 6.66
N LYS A 141 -30.94 16.79 6.56
CA LYS A 141 -30.65 15.51 5.92
C LYS A 141 -30.39 15.65 4.43
N GLN A 142 -31.18 16.45 3.73
CA GLN A 142 -31.01 16.72 2.31
C GLN A 142 -29.67 17.40 2.01
N TYR A 143 -29.26 18.37 2.84
CA TYR A 143 -27.96 19.00 2.72
C TYR A 143 -26.81 17.99 2.83
N LEU A 144 -26.86 17.08 3.81
CA LEU A 144 -25.85 16.02 3.95
C LEU A 144 -25.85 15.04 2.78
N ASN A 145 -27.03 14.71 2.25
CA ASN A 145 -27.13 13.85 1.07
C ASN A 145 -26.53 14.54 -0.15
N ARG A 146 -26.82 15.82 -0.38
CA ARG A 146 -26.24 16.63 -1.45
C ARG A 146 -24.71 16.71 -1.34
N LEU A 147 -24.17 16.94 -0.14
CA LEU A 147 -22.71 16.93 0.06
C LEU A 147 -22.06 15.59 -0.33
N LYS A 148 -22.74 14.48 -0.04
CA LYS A 148 -22.27 13.14 -0.46
C LYS A 148 -22.34 12.99 -1.97
N GLU A 149 -23.44 13.42 -2.57
CA GLU A 149 -23.63 13.39 -4.02
C GLU A 149 -22.58 14.24 -4.74
N ASP A 150 -22.36 15.48 -4.29
CA ASP A 150 -21.33 16.38 -4.83
C ASP A 150 -19.93 15.77 -4.71
N ALA A 151 -19.62 15.10 -3.58
CA ALA A 151 -18.35 14.41 -3.40
C ALA A 151 -18.19 13.22 -4.37
N ILE A 152 -19.24 12.44 -4.58
CA ILE A 152 -19.25 11.32 -5.55
C ILE A 152 -19.10 11.85 -6.98
N ASN A 153 -19.85 12.88 -7.35
CA ASN A 153 -19.80 13.49 -8.67
C ASN A 153 -18.43 14.11 -8.94
N THR A 154 -17.85 14.80 -7.96
CA THR A 154 -16.48 15.32 -8.04
C THR A 154 -15.46 14.19 -8.23
N ALA A 155 -15.61 13.08 -7.50
CA ALA A 155 -14.72 11.94 -7.65
C ALA A 155 -14.82 11.31 -9.06
N LYS A 156 -16.04 11.09 -9.55
CA LYS A 156 -16.30 10.58 -10.91
C LYS A 156 -15.75 11.50 -11.99
N PHE A 157 -15.93 12.81 -11.84
CA PHE A 157 -15.38 13.81 -12.77
C PHE A 157 -13.85 13.73 -12.84
N LYS A 158 -13.18 13.66 -11.68
CA LYS A 158 -11.72 13.47 -11.63
C LYS A 158 -11.27 12.18 -12.29
N ILE A 159 -11.96 11.07 -12.00
CA ILE A 159 -11.66 9.76 -12.62
C ILE A 159 -11.81 9.82 -14.14
N SER A 160 -12.84 10.50 -14.65
CA SER A 160 -13.03 10.70 -16.10
C SER A 160 -11.89 11.48 -16.76
N LYS A 161 -11.14 12.27 -15.97
CA LYS A 161 -9.94 12.99 -16.38
C LYS A 161 -8.63 12.25 -16.03
N ASN A 162 -8.71 11.00 -15.58
CA ASN A 162 -7.57 10.21 -15.11
C ASN A 162 -6.83 10.87 -13.93
N GLU A 163 -7.57 11.56 -13.07
CA GLU A 163 -7.09 12.23 -11.86
C GLU A 163 -7.52 11.50 -10.58
N TRP A 164 -6.66 11.51 -9.57
CA TRP A 164 -6.91 10.88 -8.28
C TRP A 164 -7.80 11.76 -7.40
N PRO A 165 -8.96 11.25 -6.93
CA PRO A 165 -9.87 12.03 -6.10
C PRO A 165 -9.47 12.07 -4.63
N GLY A 166 -8.56 11.19 -4.19
CA GLY A 166 -8.18 11.00 -2.79
C GLY A 166 -6.93 11.75 -2.35
N LYS A 167 -6.44 11.41 -1.15
CA LYS A 167 -5.13 11.84 -0.66
C LYS A 167 -4.03 11.12 -1.44
N ALA A 168 -2.93 11.83 -1.75
CA ALA A 168 -1.75 11.24 -2.36
C ALA A 168 -1.25 10.02 -1.58
N LEU A 169 -0.82 9.01 -2.32
CA LEU A 169 -0.22 7.78 -1.77
C LEU A 169 1.20 8.05 -1.27
N TYR A 170 1.71 7.18 -0.40
CA TYR A 170 3.09 7.29 0.08
C TYR A 170 4.07 7.20 -1.11
N GLY A 171 5.06 8.09 -1.19
CA GLY A 171 5.86 8.27 -2.41
C GLY A 171 5.43 9.46 -3.26
N TYR A 172 4.28 10.04 -2.95
CA TYR A 172 3.70 11.19 -3.64
C TYR A 172 3.24 12.27 -2.66
N LYS A 173 3.21 13.51 -3.12
CA LYS A 173 2.69 14.67 -2.38
C LYS A 173 1.67 15.45 -3.19
N ASN A 174 0.65 15.96 -2.48
CA ASN A 174 -0.32 16.88 -3.07
C ASN A 174 0.29 18.28 -3.13
N ILE A 175 0.22 18.92 -4.29
CA ILE A 175 0.59 20.33 -4.50
C ILE A 175 -0.62 21.11 -5.02
N THR A 176 -0.61 22.42 -4.83
CA THR A 176 -1.52 23.33 -5.52
C THR A 176 -0.74 23.97 -6.67
N ARG A 177 -1.27 23.88 -7.89
CA ARG A 177 -0.72 24.53 -9.08
C ARG A 177 -1.12 26.01 -9.11
N ASP A 178 -0.51 26.76 -10.00
CA ASP A 178 -0.73 28.22 -10.14
C ASP A 178 -2.18 28.58 -10.49
N ASP A 179 -2.89 27.68 -11.17
CA ASP A 179 -4.32 27.79 -11.48
C ASP A 179 -5.25 27.47 -10.30
N GLY A 180 -4.68 27.21 -9.11
CA GLY A 180 -5.42 26.80 -7.91
C GLY A 180 -5.86 25.33 -7.91
N SER A 181 -5.57 24.56 -8.96
CA SER A 181 -5.90 23.14 -9.02
C SER A 181 -4.97 22.31 -8.14
N LYS A 182 -5.47 21.18 -7.62
CA LYS A 182 -4.66 20.24 -6.83
C LYS A 182 -4.08 19.17 -7.73
N TRP A 183 -2.77 18.93 -7.62
CA TRP A 183 -2.06 17.91 -8.37
C TRP A 183 -1.24 17.01 -7.44
N ILE A 184 -0.77 15.88 -7.99
CA ILE A 184 0.09 14.93 -7.28
C ILE A 184 1.43 14.88 -7.99
N VAL A 185 2.51 15.05 -7.23
CA VAL A 185 3.88 14.94 -7.73
C VAL A 185 4.67 13.95 -6.89
N ILE A 186 5.74 13.41 -7.46
CA ILE A 186 6.63 12.49 -6.76
C ILE A 186 7.30 13.20 -5.57
N SER A 187 7.37 12.49 -4.45
CA SER A 187 8.18 12.86 -3.30
C SER A 187 9.46 12.03 -3.37
N GLU A 188 10.58 12.64 -3.78
CA GLU A 188 11.81 11.92 -4.15
C GLU A 188 12.27 10.89 -3.11
N PHE A 189 12.38 11.30 -1.84
CA PHE A 189 12.80 10.40 -0.76
C PHE A 189 11.80 9.25 -0.54
N GLU A 190 10.51 9.57 -0.41
CA GLU A 190 9.49 8.56 -0.16
C GLU A 190 9.34 7.60 -1.36
N ALA A 191 9.50 8.10 -2.58
CA ALA A 191 9.48 7.31 -3.80
C ALA A 191 10.68 6.38 -3.87
N GLY A 192 11.88 6.84 -3.49
CA GLY A 192 13.06 5.98 -3.35
C GLY A 192 12.83 4.82 -2.39
N VAL A 193 12.14 5.05 -1.27
CA VAL A 193 11.74 3.97 -0.34
C VAL A 193 10.80 2.98 -1.03
N VAL A 194 9.80 3.46 -1.78
CA VAL A 194 8.87 2.59 -2.53
C VAL A 194 9.62 1.74 -3.55
N VAL A 195 10.52 2.33 -4.35
CA VAL A 195 11.34 1.60 -5.32
C VAL A 195 12.11 0.47 -4.63
N LYS A 196 12.81 0.77 -3.53
CA LYS A 196 13.59 -0.23 -2.78
C LYS A 196 12.72 -1.34 -2.20
N MET A 197 11.50 -1.02 -1.74
CA MET A 197 10.54 -2.03 -1.30
C MET A 197 10.16 -3.00 -2.44
N TYR A 198 9.88 -2.48 -3.62
CA TYR A 198 9.55 -3.29 -4.80
C TYR A 198 10.75 -4.12 -5.26
N GLU A 199 11.95 -3.53 -5.35
CA GLU A 199 13.19 -4.23 -5.69
C GLU A 199 13.46 -5.40 -4.74
N TRP A 200 13.49 -5.16 -3.42
CA TRP A 200 13.74 -6.22 -2.44
C TRP A 200 12.69 -7.31 -2.52
N TYR A 201 11.41 -6.96 -2.59
CA TYR A 201 10.36 -7.97 -2.62
C TYR A 201 10.34 -8.77 -3.93
N SER A 202 10.69 -8.15 -5.07
CA SER A 202 10.72 -8.79 -6.38
C SER A 202 11.69 -9.98 -6.45
N THR A 203 12.72 -10.00 -5.60
CA THR A 203 13.67 -11.13 -5.51
C THR A 203 13.05 -12.42 -4.97
N GLY A 204 11.87 -12.36 -4.34
CA GLY A 204 11.26 -13.50 -3.66
C GLY A 204 12.05 -14.06 -2.47
N SER A 205 13.06 -13.32 -2.01
CA SER A 205 13.94 -13.70 -0.90
C SER A 205 13.58 -13.01 0.41
N TYR A 206 12.92 -11.86 0.34
CA TYR A 206 12.49 -11.11 1.52
C TYR A 206 11.01 -11.33 1.82
N SER A 207 10.73 -11.75 3.04
CA SER A 207 9.40 -11.69 3.62
C SER A 207 9.01 -10.24 3.96
N MET A 208 7.71 -9.99 4.13
CA MET A 208 7.22 -8.67 4.55
C MET A 208 7.78 -8.20 5.90
N LEU A 209 8.16 -9.13 6.78
CA LEU A 209 8.78 -8.78 8.06
C LEU A 209 10.24 -8.34 7.85
N GLU A 210 10.99 -9.04 7.01
CA GLU A 210 12.37 -8.65 6.68
C GLU A 210 12.42 -7.31 5.96
N ILE A 211 11.46 -7.03 5.06
CA ILE A 211 11.33 -5.70 4.45
C ILE A 211 11.09 -4.64 5.51
N ARG A 212 10.21 -4.90 6.49
CA ARG A 212 9.98 -3.95 7.59
C ARG A 212 11.27 -3.65 8.36
N HIS A 213 12.04 -4.69 8.70
CA HIS A 213 13.31 -4.53 9.40
C HIS A 213 14.31 -3.72 8.57
N LYS A 214 14.46 -4.05 7.28
CA LYS A 214 15.32 -3.29 6.36
C LYS A 214 14.91 -1.83 6.20
N ILE A 215 13.60 -1.55 6.10
CA ILE A 215 13.13 -0.17 6.01
C ILE A 215 13.51 0.62 7.28
N LYS A 216 13.37 0.00 8.46
CA LYS A 216 13.73 0.63 9.73
C LYS A 216 15.23 0.83 9.86
N GLU A 217 16.04 -0.10 9.38
CA GLU A 217 17.50 -0.04 9.41
C GLU A 217 18.05 1.01 8.44
N VAL A 218 17.57 1.03 7.19
CA VAL A 218 18.14 1.84 6.11
C VAL A 218 17.57 3.27 6.09
N PHE A 219 16.29 3.43 6.42
CA PHE A 219 15.57 4.70 6.29
C PHE A 219 15.04 5.25 7.61
N GLU A 220 15.26 4.54 8.73
CA GLU A 220 14.75 4.92 10.06
C GLU A 220 13.22 5.05 10.15
N LEU A 221 12.50 4.38 9.24
CA LEU A 221 11.03 4.40 9.17
C LEU A 221 10.41 3.14 9.78
N ASP A 222 9.40 3.29 10.64
CA ASP A 222 8.65 2.15 11.19
C ASP A 222 7.30 1.98 10.48
N PHE A 223 7.24 1.05 9.52
CA PHE A 223 6.01 0.70 8.81
C PHE A 223 5.34 -0.53 9.39
N SER A 224 4.01 -0.49 9.50
CA SER A 224 3.24 -1.70 9.79
C SER A 224 3.30 -2.66 8.60
N LYS A 225 3.17 -3.97 8.88
CA LYS A 225 3.08 -4.99 7.83
C LYS A 225 1.94 -4.68 6.83
N GLY A 226 0.81 -4.19 7.32
CA GLY A 226 -0.33 -3.80 6.48
C GLY A 226 -0.01 -2.63 5.54
N LYS A 227 0.79 -1.65 5.99
CA LYS A 227 1.24 -0.53 5.14
C LYS A 227 2.15 -1.02 4.02
N ILE A 228 3.08 -1.92 4.33
CA ILE A 228 3.97 -2.54 3.32
C ILE A 228 3.17 -3.34 2.30
N ASP A 229 2.24 -4.17 2.78
CA ASP A 229 1.36 -4.95 1.91
C ASP A 229 0.52 -4.07 0.98
N PHE A 230 -0.04 -2.99 1.52
CA PHE A 230 -0.78 -1.99 0.76
C PHE A 230 0.06 -1.34 -0.33
N ILE A 231 1.29 -0.90 -0.02
CA ILE A 231 2.22 -0.29 -1.00
C ILE A 231 2.55 -1.28 -2.12
N LEU A 232 2.93 -2.52 -1.78
CA LEU A 232 3.34 -3.55 -2.75
C LEU A 232 2.18 -4.10 -3.59
N LYS A 233 0.92 -3.89 -3.18
CA LYS A 233 -0.27 -4.32 -3.93
C LYS A 233 -0.79 -3.24 -4.86
N ASN A 234 -0.51 -1.96 -4.59
CA ASN A 234 -1.20 -0.87 -5.23
C ASN A 234 -0.65 -0.59 -6.66
N PRO A 235 -1.47 -0.73 -7.72
CA PRO A 235 -1.03 -0.50 -9.09
C PRO A 235 -0.84 1.00 -9.43
N PHE A 236 -1.14 1.91 -8.51
CA PHE A 236 -0.94 3.35 -8.71
C PHE A 236 0.54 3.67 -8.96
N TYR A 237 1.46 2.87 -8.44
CA TYR A 237 2.88 3.11 -8.67
C TYR A 237 3.32 2.86 -10.12
N CYS A 238 2.57 2.05 -10.89
CA CYS A 238 2.87 1.70 -12.28
C CYS A 238 1.96 2.37 -13.33
N GLY A 239 1.03 3.23 -12.92
CA GLY A 239 0.20 4.02 -13.84
C GLY A 239 -1.30 3.77 -13.79
N THR A 240 -1.78 2.91 -12.90
CA THR A 240 -3.19 2.50 -12.82
C THR A 240 -3.76 2.76 -11.43
N MET A 241 -4.85 3.52 -11.34
CA MET A 241 -5.57 3.74 -10.09
C MET A 241 -6.77 2.79 -9.97
N VAL A 242 -7.05 2.32 -8.76
CA VAL A 242 -8.25 1.51 -8.48
C VAL A 242 -9.27 2.37 -7.74
N TYR A 243 -10.47 2.49 -8.30
CA TYR A 243 -11.58 3.18 -7.68
C TYR A 243 -12.86 2.33 -7.78
N ASP A 244 -13.53 2.13 -6.65
CA ASP A 244 -14.75 1.30 -6.55
C ASP A 244 -14.59 -0.11 -7.17
N GLY A 245 -13.41 -0.71 -6.98
CA GLY A 245 -13.07 -2.04 -7.51
C GLY A 245 -12.76 -2.09 -9.01
N GLN A 246 -12.80 -0.96 -9.71
CA GLN A 246 -12.47 -0.85 -11.13
C GLN A 246 -11.12 -0.16 -11.33
N GLU A 247 -10.42 -0.56 -12.40
CA GLU A 247 -9.11 -0.02 -12.77
C GLU A 247 -9.24 1.09 -13.80
N TYR A 248 -8.52 2.19 -13.57
CA TYR A 248 -8.46 3.35 -14.46
C TYR A 248 -7.01 3.78 -14.64
N PRO A 249 -6.59 4.22 -15.84
CA PRO A 249 -5.28 4.85 -15.98
C PRO A 249 -5.24 6.18 -15.22
N HIS A 250 -4.07 6.59 -14.74
CA HIS A 250 -3.86 7.93 -14.20
C HIS A 250 -2.77 8.71 -14.93
N ASN A 251 -2.83 10.05 -14.84
CA ASN A 251 -1.92 10.96 -15.53
C ASN A 251 -0.66 11.35 -14.71
N TYR A 252 -0.48 10.80 -13.51
CA TYR A 252 0.68 11.07 -12.66
C TYR A 252 1.93 10.27 -13.05
N ASP A 253 3.09 10.79 -12.68
CA ASP A 253 4.37 10.13 -12.89
C ASP A 253 4.45 8.78 -12.15
N ARG A 254 5.08 7.81 -12.79
CA ARG A 254 5.19 6.44 -12.28
C ARG A 254 6.45 6.31 -11.46
N ILE A 255 6.36 5.63 -10.32
CA ILE A 255 7.51 5.35 -9.46
C ILE A 255 8.15 4.01 -9.85
N ILE A 256 7.35 3.05 -10.35
CA ILE A 256 7.83 1.73 -10.76
C ILE A 256 7.39 1.40 -12.19
N SER A 257 8.13 0.50 -12.84
CA SER A 257 7.71 -0.07 -14.12
C SER A 257 6.57 -1.09 -13.93
N GLN A 258 5.81 -1.33 -14.99
CA GLN A 258 4.78 -2.38 -15.00
C GLN A 258 5.42 -3.76 -14.74
N ASP A 259 6.58 -4.03 -15.34
CA ASP A 259 7.27 -5.32 -15.20
C ASP A 259 7.71 -5.58 -13.75
N LEU A 260 8.20 -4.56 -13.03
CA LEU A 260 8.56 -4.71 -11.61
C LEU A 260 7.33 -4.94 -10.73
N TYR A 261 6.22 -4.26 -11.04
CA TYR A 261 4.95 -4.49 -10.35
C TYR A 261 4.45 -5.92 -10.57
N ASP A 262 4.47 -6.41 -11.81
CA ASP A 262 4.03 -7.75 -12.19
C ASP A 262 4.89 -8.82 -11.51
N LYS A 263 6.23 -8.67 -11.53
CA LYS A 263 7.16 -9.55 -10.79
C LYS A 263 6.80 -9.64 -9.31
N VAL A 264 6.47 -8.51 -8.67
CA VAL A 264 6.04 -8.49 -7.26
C VAL A 264 4.70 -9.21 -7.08
N GLN A 265 3.72 -8.99 -7.96
CA GLN A 265 2.44 -9.71 -7.87
C GLN A 265 2.61 -11.22 -8.04
N ASP A 266 3.50 -11.66 -8.93
CA ASP A 266 3.82 -13.09 -9.13
C ASP A 266 4.43 -13.70 -7.86
N VAL A 267 5.38 -12.99 -7.23
CA VAL A 267 5.94 -13.40 -5.94
C VAL A 267 4.82 -13.53 -4.89
N LYS A 268 3.92 -12.54 -4.79
CA LYS A 268 2.76 -12.59 -3.86
C LYS A 268 1.81 -13.75 -4.17
N ALA A 269 1.52 -14.00 -5.44
CA ALA A 269 0.64 -15.09 -5.87
C ALA A 269 1.28 -16.46 -5.58
N GLY A 270 2.59 -16.58 -5.74
CA GLY A 270 3.37 -17.77 -5.37
C GLY A 270 3.29 -18.14 -3.89
N TYR A 271 3.14 -17.14 -3.00
CA TYR A 271 2.91 -17.36 -1.56
C TYR A 271 1.54 -17.98 -1.21
N ASN A 272 0.57 -18.02 -2.14
CA ASN A 272 -0.74 -18.64 -1.89
C ASN A 272 -0.73 -20.17 -1.93
N LYS A 273 0.42 -20.82 -2.21
CA LYS A 273 0.58 -22.27 -2.02
C LYS A 273 0.78 -22.57 -0.53
N LYS A 274 -0.32 -22.81 0.20
CA LYS A 274 -0.43 -23.25 1.61
C LYS A 274 0.89 -23.21 2.40
N HIS A 275 1.21 -22.07 3.01
CA HIS A 275 2.28 -21.99 3.99
C HIS A 275 1.77 -22.29 5.40
N TYR A 276 2.32 -23.35 5.99
CA TYR A 276 2.37 -23.48 7.43
C TYR A 276 3.18 -22.30 8.01
N LYS A 277 2.56 -21.53 8.91
CA LYS A 277 3.22 -20.43 9.64
C LYS A 277 4.27 -21.04 10.56
N PHE A 278 5.56 -20.70 10.40
CA PHE A 278 6.50 -20.92 11.50
C PHE A 278 7.46 -19.73 11.69
N ALA A 279 7.53 -19.24 12.93
CA ALA A 279 8.21 -18.01 13.33
C ALA A 279 9.66 -18.27 13.79
N GLY A 280 10.53 -17.25 13.64
CA GLY A 280 11.53 -16.89 14.66
C GLY A 280 12.95 -17.45 14.59
N LEU A 281 13.28 -18.42 13.74
CA LEU A 281 14.64 -18.99 13.65
C LEU A 281 15.11 -19.06 12.18
N ALA A 282 16.32 -18.56 11.91
CA ALA A 282 16.95 -18.56 10.59
C ALA A 282 17.43 -19.98 10.25
N PHE A 283 16.55 -20.77 9.65
CA PHE A 283 16.88 -22.11 9.14
C PHE A 283 17.17 -22.02 7.64
N PRO A 284 18.44 -22.00 7.20
CA PRO A 284 18.84 -21.76 5.80
C PRO A 284 18.16 -22.70 4.79
N TYR A 285 17.90 -23.96 5.13
CA TYR A 285 17.33 -24.92 4.17
C TYR A 285 15.81 -25.10 4.28
N ARG A 286 15.16 -24.33 5.16
CA ARG A 286 13.75 -24.47 5.46
C ARG A 286 12.87 -24.20 4.24
N GLY A 287 11.96 -25.13 3.94
CA GLY A 287 11.02 -24.98 2.81
C GLY A 287 11.65 -25.11 1.43
N LEU A 288 12.93 -25.47 1.32
CA LEU A 288 13.60 -25.77 0.06
C LEU A 288 13.54 -27.27 -0.27
N LEU A 289 13.77 -28.12 0.74
CA LEU A 289 13.85 -29.57 0.59
C LEU A 289 12.48 -30.25 0.74
N ARG A 290 12.21 -31.24 -0.12
CA ARG A 290 11.07 -32.17 -0.01
C ARG A 290 11.54 -33.59 0.25
N CYS A 291 10.77 -34.38 0.95
CA CYS A 291 11.08 -35.80 1.12
C CYS A 291 10.79 -36.55 -0.19
N ALA A 292 11.76 -37.32 -0.68
CA ALA A 292 11.61 -38.11 -1.90
C ALA A 292 10.57 -39.25 -1.75
N ASP A 293 10.34 -39.74 -0.53
CA ASP A 293 9.45 -40.89 -0.28
C ASP A 293 7.97 -40.49 -0.12
N CYS A 294 7.69 -39.30 0.45
CA CYS A 294 6.31 -38.87 0.73
C CYS A 294 5.95 -37.46 0.24
N GLY A 295 6.88 -36.73 -0.39
CA GLY A 295 6.66 -35.39 -0.93
C GLY A 295 6.48 -34.27 0.12
N CYS A 296 6.43 -34.59 1.42
CA CYS A 296 6.34 -33.62 2.49
C CYS A 296 7.56 -32.69 2.51
N ILE A 297 7.36 -31.44 2.92
CA ILE A 297 8.45 -30.49 3.11
C ILE A 297 9.28 -30.92 4.33
N ILE A 298 10.61 -30.89 4.19
CA ILE A 298 11.53 -31.18 5.30
C ILE A 298 11.43 -30.06 6.34
N THR A 299 11.20 -30.46 7.59
CA THR A 299 10.94 -29.55 8.71
C THR A 299 12.21 -29.43 9.55
N PRO A 300 12.66 -28.20 9.86
CA PRO A 300 13.73 -27.99 10.81
C PRO A 300 13.23 -28.03 12.25
N GLU A 301 14.02 -28.61 13.15
CA GLU A 301 13.78 -28.67 14.59
C GLU A 301 15.04 -28.24 15.35
N ARG A 302 14.88 -27.36 16.34
CA ARG A 302 15.96 -26.96 17.25
C ARG A 302 15.93 -27.84 18.49
N LYS A 303 17.04 -28.53 18.77
CA LYS A 303 17.19 -29.40 19.95
C LYS A 303 18.33 -28.92 20.83
N ILE A 304 18.04 -28.69 22.10
CA ILE A 304 19.03 -28.32 23.13
C ILE A 304 19.40 -29.59 23.88
N LYS A 305 20.68 -29.99 23.85
CA LYS A 305 21.17 -31.13 24.64
C LYS A 305 21.33 -30.73 26.11
N LYS A 306 21.37 -31.72 27.00
CA LYS A 306 21.62 -31.51 28.45
C LYS A 306 22.93 -30.76 28.74
N SER A 307 23.89 -30.80 27.82
CA SER A 307 25.15 -30.04 27.88
C SER A 307 25.03 -28.56 27.52
N GLY A 308 23.84 -28.06 27.18
CA GLY A 308 23.62 -26.68 26.70
C GLY A 308 23.84 -26.48 25.19
N ASN A 309 24.43 -27.46 24.49
CA ASN A 309 24.68 -27.38 23.05
C ASN A 309 23.37 -27.39 22.25
N ILE A 310 23.25 -26.45 21.31
CA ILE A 310 22.10 -26.31 20.42
C ILE A 310 22.43 -26.99 19.08
N TYR A 311 21.54 -27.87 18.63
CA TYR A 311 21.62 -28.51 17.31
C TYR A 311 20.36 -28.21 16.51
N HIS A 312 20.54 -27.94 15.23
CA HIS A 312 19.45 -27.79 14.26
C HIS A 312 19.39 -29.05 13.41
N TYR A 313 18.26 -29.76 13.50
CA TYR A 313 17.99 -30.97 12.74
C TYR A 313 16.97 -30.71 11.65
N TYR A 314 17.06 -31.43 10.54
CA TYR A 314 16.11 -31.43 9.44
C TYR A 314 15.60 -32.84 9.25
N HIS A 315 14.28 -33.03 9.30
CA HIS A 315 13.66 -34.34 9.12
C HIS A 315 12.32 -34.24 8.38
N CYS A 316 11.87 -35.36 7.82
CA CYS A 316 10.51 -35.47 7.33
C CYS A 316 9.55 -35.73 8.51
N THR A 317 8.39 -35.10 8.52
CA THR A 317 7.34 -35.33 9.54
C THR A 317 6.62 -36.66 9.36
N GLN A 318 6.82 -37.35 8.22
CA GLN A 318 6.16 -38.62 7.88
C GLN A 318 4.61 -38.53 7.91
N TYR A 319 4.07 -37.35 7.65
CA TYR A 319 2.62 -37.09 7.74
C TYR A 319 1.79 -37.92 6.75
N HIS A 320 2.32 -38.16 5.54
CA HIS A 320 1.64 -38.95 4.51
C HIS A 320 1.97 -40.46 4.55
N GLY A 321 2.64 -40.94 5.59
CA GLY A 321 2.97 -42.36 5.77
C GLY A 321 4.31 -42.55 6.48
N LYS A 322 4.41 -43.60 7.31
CA LYS A 322 5.66 -43.96 8.00
C LYS A 322 6.61 -44.64 7.00
N HIS A 323 7.76 -44.04 6.77
CA HIS A 323 8.79 -44.54 5.86
C HIS A 323 10.20 -44.48 6.47
N GLY A 324 10.30 -44.37 7.80
CA GLY A 324 11.58 -44.44 8.52
C GLY A 324 12.50 -43.24 8.23
N ALA A 325 11.93 -42.04 8.13
CA ALA A 325 12.71 -40.85 7.79
C ALA A 325 13.85 -40.59 8.79
N GLU A 326 15.07 -40.48 8.26
CA GLU A 326 16.25 -40.14 9.03
C GLU A 326 16.34 -38.63 9.31
N TRP A 327 17.05 -38.29 10.38
CA TRP A 327 17.30 -36.90 10.78
C TRP A 327 18.71 -36.52 10.34
N LEU A 328 18.86 -35.33 9.75
CA LEU A 328 20.16 -34.75 9.40
C LEU A 328 20.40 -33.50 10.23
N THR A 329 21.66 -33.19 10.54
CA THR A 329 22.00 -31.88 11.08
C THR A 329 22.08 -30.83 9.97
N GLU A 330 21.94 -29.56 10.34
CA GLU A 330 22.18 -28.45 9.42
C GLU A 330 23.60 -28.45 8.85
N ASP A 331 24.58 -28.87 9.66
CA ASP A 331 25.98 -28.99 9.26
C ASP A 331 26.16 -30.08 8.20
N ASP A 332 25.52 -31.24 8.36
CA ASP A 332 25.55 -32.33 7.36
C ASP A 332 24.94 -31.89 6.03
N LEU A 333 23.84 -31.12 6.06
CA LEU A 333 23.24 -30.56 4.85
C LEU A 333 24.13 -29.49 4.22
N THR A 334 24.76 -28.65 5.03
CA THR A 334 25.69 -27.62 4.54
C THR A 334 26.87 -28.25 3.84
N LYS A 335 27.51 -29.26 4.44
CA LYS A 335 28.61 -30.02 3.83
C LYS A 335 28.23 -30.63 2.49
N GLN A 336 27.02 -31.20 2.40
CA GLN A 336 26.53 -31.74 1.13
C GLN A 336 26.41 -30.65 0.07
N PHE A 337 25.80 -29.50 0.38
CA PHE A 337 25.68 -28.41 -0.58
C PHE A 337 27.02 -27.76 -0.92
N VAL A 338 27.95 -27.64 0.02
CA VAL A 338 29.33 -27.20 -0.26
C VAL A 338 29.96 -28.13 -1.30
N SER A 339 29.85 -29.45 -1.14
CA SER A 339 30.34 -30.41 -2.15
C SER A 339 29.65 -30.31 -3.51
N VAL A 340 28.40 -29.84 -3.56
CA VAL A 340 27.70 -29.55 -4.82
C VAL A 340 28.27 -28.31 -5.48
N PHE A 341 28.50 -27.24 -4.73
CA PHE A 341 29.09 -26.00 -5.25
C PHE A 341 30.58 -26.16 -5.57
N ASP A 342 31.32 -27.04 -4.88
CA ASP A 342 32.70 -27.40 -5.23
C ASP A 342 32.81 -28.05 -6.62
N GLN A 343 31.75 -28.73 -7.09
CA GLN A 343 31.70 -29.26 -8.46
C GLN A 343 31.59 -28.18 -9.52
N LEU A 344 31.24 -26.94 -9.15
CA LEU A 344 31.19 -25.80 -10.07
C LEU A 344 32.54 -25.07 -10.15
N THR A 345 33.56 -25.53 -9.41
CA THR A 345 34.85 -24.83 -9.35
C THR A 345 35.58 -24.92 -10.68
N MET A 346 35.75 -23.78 -11.33
CA MET A 346 36.49 -23.66 -12.59
C MET A 346 37.92 -23.20 -12.32
N PRO A 347 38.92 -23.71 -13.07
CA PRO A 347 40.27 -23.14 -13.07
C PRO A 347 40.22 -21.64 -13.42
N LYS A 348 41.00 -20.82 -12.71
CA LYS A 348 40.95 -19.35 -12.85
C LYS A 348 41.26 -18.89 -14.27
N ASP A 349 42.19 -19.56 -14.93
CA ASP A 349 42.56 -19.40 -16.34
C ASP A 349 41.36 -19.59 -17.27
N VAL A 350 40.55 -20.62 -17.04
CA VAL A 350 39.33 -20.86 -17.83
C VAL A 350 38.25 -19.83 -17.54
N VAL A 351 38.12 -19.36 -16.29
CA VAL A 351 37.19 -18.27 -15.94
C VAL A 351 37.59 -16.97 -16.63
N ASP A 352 38.89 -16.66 -16.65
CA ASP A 352 39.43 -15.45 -17.28
C ASP A 352 39.33 -15.54 -18.81
N ASP A 353 39.55 -16.72 -19.41
CA ASP A 353 39.36 -16.96 -20.84
C ASP A 353 37.89 -16.91 -21.24
N ILE A 354 36.97 -17.48 -20.44
CA ILE A 354 35.53 -17.37 -20.67
C ILE A 354 35.08 -15.92 -20.48
N ALA A 355 35.59 -15.20 -19.48
CA ALA A 355 35.28 -13.79 -19.28
C ALA A 355 35.81 -12.94 -20.45
N THR A 356 36.98 -13.27 -21.00
CA THR A 356 37.58 -12.58 -22.15
C THR A 356 36.87 -12.92 -23.46
N SER A 357 36.47 -14.18 -23.65
CA SER A 357 35.69 -14.67 -24.80
C SER A 357 34.24 -14.15 -24.77
N LEU A 358 33.63 -14.06 -23.59
CA LEU A 358 32.37 -13.35 -23.38
C LEU A 358 32.54 -11.88 -23.75
N LYS A 359 33.61 -11.21 -23.30
CA LYS A 359 33.88 -9.81 -23.70
C LYS A 359 34.10 -9.65 -25.21
N SER A 360 34.77 -10.59 -25.88
CA SER A 360 35.06 -10.51 -27.32
C SER A 360 33.86 -10.87 -28.21
N SER A 361 33.14 -11.96 -27.91
CA SER A 361 31.88 -12.33 -28.60
C SER A 361 30.76 -11.31 -28.34
N HIS A 362 30.85 -10.60 -27.21
CA HIS A 362 30.00 -9.46 -26.91
C HIS A 362 30.35 -8.22 -27.72
N LYS A 363 31.57 -8.05 -28.24
CA LYS A 363 31.89 -6.92 -29.13
C LYS A 363 31.03 -6.97 -30.40
N ASP A 364 30.89 -8.15 -31.00
CA ASP A 364 30.08 -8.36 -32.20
C ASP A 364 28.57 -8.24 -31.92
N LYS A 365 28.09 -8.73 -30.77
CA LYS A 365 26.68 -8.55 -30.34
C LYS A 365 26.36 -7.12 -29.91
N SER A 366 27.31 -6.44 -29.27
CA SER A 366 27.22 -5.02 -28.91
C SER A 366 27.19 -4.16 -30.16
N GLU A 367 27.92 -4.52 -31.22
CA GLU A 367 27.81 -3.85 -32.52
C GLU A 367 26.41 -4.03 -33.14
N PHE A 368 25.84 -5.24 -33.16
CA PHE A 368 24.47 -5.46 -33.62
C PHE A 368 23.43 -4.73 -32.76
N HIS A 369 23.60 -4.76 -31.43
CA HIS A 369 22.75 -4.07 -30.47
C HIS A 369 22.81 -2.54 -30.66
N ASN A 370 24.01 -1.98 -30.77
CA ASN A 370 24.25 -0.57 -31.03
C ASN A 370 23.67 -0.16 -32.39
N ASN A 371 23.82 -0.98 -33.43
CA ASN A 371 23.21 -0.75 -34.74
C ASN A 371 21.67 -0.74 -34.66
N LEU A 372 21.09 -1.64 -33.87
CA LEU A 372 19.64 -1.71 -33.66
C LEU A 372 19.12 -0.54 -32.80
N LEU A 373 19.87 -0.12 -31.79
CA LEU A 373 19.60 1.09 -31.00
C LEU A 373 19.66 2.35 -31.89
N ASN A 374 20.71 2.48 -32.69
CA ASN A 374 20.87 3.57 -33.65
C ASN A 374 19.72 3.58 -34.67
N HIS A 375 19.28 2.40 -35.14
CA HIS A 375 18.11 2.28 -36.00
C HIS A 375 16.83 2.80 -35.32
N TYR A 376 16.54 2.37 -34.09
CA TYR A 376 15.37 2.85 -33.35
C TYR A 376 15.44 4.33 -32.99
N GLN A 377 16.62 4.85 -32.64
CA GLN A 377 16.84 6.29 -32.43
C GLN A 377 16.58 7.09 -33.71
N SER A 378 17.01 6.57 -34.87
CA SER A 378 16.75 7.22 -36.16
C SER A 378 15.25 7.26 -36.50
N GLU A 379 14.52 6.17 -36.24
CA GLU A 379 13.07 6.10 -36.44
C GLU A 379 12.32 7.00 -35.44
N TYR A 380 12.79 7.11 -34.20
CA TYR A 380 12.24 8.05 -33.22
C TYR A 380 12.39 9.50 -33.70
N LYS A 381 13.60 9.87 -34.14
CA LYS A 381 13.93 11.22 -34.63
C LYS A 381 13.15 11.59 -35.89
N LYS A 382 12.88 10.62 -36.77
CA LYS A 382 12.00 10.81 -37.94
C LYS A 382 10.59 11.27 -37.55
N TYR A 383 10.00 10.70 -36.50
CA TYR A 383 8.68 11.14 -36.02
C TYR A 383 8.74 12.46 -35.24
N GLU A 384 9.84 12.72 -34.56
CA GLU A 384 10.11 14.02 -33.91
C GLU A 384 10.14 15.16 -34.94
N ASN A 385 10.95 15.02 -36.00
CA ASN A 385 11.03 15.98 -37.09
C ASN A 385 9.67 16.17 -37.80
N ARG A 386 8.83 15.12 -37.90
CA ARG A 386 7.48 15.23 -38.48
C ARG A 386 6.52 16.01 -37.58
N ILE A 387 6.68 15.92 -36.26
CA ILE A 387 5.89 16.72 -35.30
C ILE A 387 6.31 18.19 -35.38
N GLU A 388 7.61 18.46 -35.46
CA GLU A 388 8.15 19.83 -35.60
C GLU A 388 7.68 20.48 -36.90
N ARG A 389 7.80 19.78 -38.05
CA ARG A 389 7.29 20.29 -39.33
C ARG A 389 5.78 20.53 -39.32
N ALA A 390 5.00 19.62 -38.74
CA ALA A 390 3.56 19.81 -38.61
C ALA A 390 3.21 21.01 -37.72
N TRP A 391 4.08 21.35 -36.75
CA TRP A 391 3.93 22.53 -35.93
C TRP A 391 4.23 23.82 -36.70
N GLU A 392 5.28 23.83 -37.52
CA GLU A 392 5.59 24.93 -38.45
C GLU A 392 4.44 25.15 -39.45
N ASP A 393 3.97 24.10 -40.12
CA ASP A 393 2.84 24.16 -41.06
C ASP A 393 1.56 24.70 -40.40
N LYS A 394 1.37 24.44 -39.10
CA LYS A 394 0.25 24.97 -38.32
C LYS A 394 0.42 26.47 -38.04
N ILE A 395 1.62 26.90 -37.67
CA ILE A 395 1.92 28.34 -37.45
C ILE A 395 1.69 29.13 -38.73
N ASP A 396 2.07 28.56 -39.87
CA ASP A 396 1.89 29.16 -41.19
C ASP A 396 0.43 29.10 -41.70
N GLY A 397 -0.49 28.50 -40.93
CA GLY A 397 -1.90 28.37 -41.28
C GLY A 397 -2.20 27.36 -42.39
N SER A 398 -1.22 26.52 -42.76
CA SER A 398 -1.35 25.51 -43.83
C SER A 398 -2.19 24.30 -43.42
N ILE A 399 -2.36 24.06 -42.11
CA ILE A 399 -3.20 22.98 -41.56
C ILE A 399 -4.08 23.48 -40.41
N THR A 400 -5.22 22.81 -40.19
CA THR A 400 -6.12 23.12 -39.07
C THR A 400 -5.58 22.58 -37.75
N GLU A 401 -6.00 23.19 -36.63
CA GLU A 401 -5.71 22.71 -35.26
C GLU A 401 -6.08 21.23 -35.08
N SER A 402 -7.28 20.85 -35.55
CA SER A 402 -7.79 19.48 -35.45
C SER A 402 -6.89 18.47 -36.17
N TYR A 403 -6.39 18.82 -37.36
CA TYR A 403 -5.51 17.97 -38.14
C TYR A 403 -4.12 17.85 -37.52
N TYR A 404 -3.60 18.95 -36.97
CA TYR A 404 -2.35 18.93 -36.19
C TYR A 404 -2.45 18.02 -34.96
N GLU A 405 -3.53 18.15 -34.17
CA GLU A 405 -3.74 17.33 -32.97
C GLU A 405 -3.83 15.84 -33.31
N GLU A 406 -4.53 15.48 -34.39
CA GLU A 406 -4.65 14.10 -34.88
C GLU A 406 -3.27 13.52 -35.24
N LYS A 407 -2.49 14.23 -36.07
CA LYS A 407 -1.18 13.76 -36.53
C LYS A 407 -0.15 13.74 -35.40
N ARG A 408 -0.17 14.73 -34.52
CA ARG A 408 0.68 14.77 -33.31
C ARG A 408 0.41 13.55 -32.43
N LYS A 409 -0.87 13.19 -32.21
CA LYS A 409 -1.25 12.01 -31.42
C LYS A 409 -0.77 10.72 -32.08
N GLU A 410 -0.93 10.58 -33.40
CA GLU A 410 -0.46 9.43 -34.17
C GLU A 410 1.07 9.26 -34.05
N TYR A 411 1.84 10.33 -34.25
CA TYR A 411 3.30 10.29 -34.19
C TYR A 411 3.84 10.06 -32.78
N ARG A 412 3.20 10.64 -31.75
CA ARG A 412 3.54 10.37 -30.34
C ARG A 412 3.27 8.92 -29.96
N ALA A 413 2.20 8.29 -30.47
CA ALA A 413 1.95 6.87 -30.27
C ALA A 413 3.04 5.99 -30.90
N LYS A 414 3.51 6.34 -32.11
CA LYS A 414 4.63 5.67 -32.78
C LYS A 414 5.95 5.83 -32.02
N GLN A 415 6.26 7.04 -31.56
CA GLN A 415 7.42 7.30 -30.68
C GLN A 415 7.37 6.45 -29.41
N LYS A 416 6.21 6.36 -28.75
CA LYS A 416 6.04 5.54 -27.54
C LYS A 416 6.27 4.04 -27.81
N ALA A 417 5.81 3.53 -28.95
CA ALA A 417 6.05 2.14 -29.34
C ALA A 417 7.54 1.87 -29.62
N ILE A 418 8.25 2.82 -30.23
CA ILE A 418 9.70 2.73 -30.49
C ILE A 418 10.48 2.79 -29.17
N ASN A 419 10.12 3.71 -28.26
CA ASN A 419 10.77 3.82 -26.95
C ASN A 419 10.65 2.53 -26.14
N LYS A 420 9.47 1.90 -26.16
CA LYS A 420 9.25 0.59 -25.52
C LYS A 420 10.15 -0.51 -26.10
N LYS A 421 10.50 -0.44 -27.40
CA LYS A 421 11.46 -1.38 -28.01
C LYS A 421 12.90 -1.10 -27.56
N MET A 422 13.27 0.18 -27.41
CA MET A 422 14.59 0.59 -26.91
C MET A 422 14.79 0.20 -25.44
N GLU A 423 13.79 0.44 -24.58
CA GLU A 423 13.81 0.08 -23.16
C GLU A 423 13.99 -1.44 -22.97
N LYS A 424 13.29 -2.25 -23.77
CA LYS A 424 13.45 -3.71 -23.77
C LYS A 424 14.85 -4.17 -24.18
N LEU A 425 15.49 -3.43 -25.10
CA LEU A 425 16.84 -3.75 -25.57
C LEU A 425 17.85 -3.50 -24.43
N GLN A 426 17.81 -2.31 -23.80
CA GLN A 426 18.73 -1.94 -22.72
C GLN A 426 18.62 -2.85 -21.48
N TYR A 427 17.39 -3.19 -21.06
CA TYR A 427 17.16 -4.02 -19.87
C TYR A 427 17.72 -5.45 -20.02
N ALA A 428 17.61 -6.03 -21.22
CA ALA A 428 18.11 -7.38 -21.49
C ALA A 428 19.65 -7.47 -21.42
N ASP A 429 20.36 -6.39 -21.77
CA ASP A 429 21.83 -6.34 -21.76
C ASP A 429 22.39 -6.13 -20.33
N GLU A 430 21.80 -5.21 -19.55
CA GLU A 430 22.26 -4.92 -18.18
C GLU A 430 22.03 -6.10 -17.22
N GLU A 431 20.85 -6.73 -17.27
CA GLU A 431 20.51 -7.89 -16.42
C GLU A 431 21.39 -9.10 -16.77
N TYR A 432 21.71 -9.32 -18.05
CA TYR A 432 22.61 -10.38 -18.50
C TYR A 432 24.06 -10.16 -18.05
N TYR A 433 24.57 -8.93 -18.12
CA TYR A 433 25.95 -8.61 -17.79
C TYR A 433 26.25 -8.72 -16.28
N ILE A 434 25.39 -8.13 -15.44
CA ILE A 434 25.51 -8.20 -13.98
C ILE A 434 25.42 -9.66 -13.51
N THR A 435 24.50 -10.42 -14.11
CA THR A 435 24.30 -11.83 -13.76
C THR A 435 25.49 -12.67 -14.20
N SER A 436 26.04 -12.47 -15.40
CA SER A 436 27.13 -13.27 -15.96
C SER A 436 28.49 -13.02 -15.28
N GLU A 437 28.85 -11.76 -14.99
CA GLU A 437 30.11 -11.45 -14.29
C GLU A 437 30.07 -11.93 -12.83
N TYR A 438 28.92 -11.79 -12.17
CA TYR A 438 28.71 -12.33 -10.82
C TYR A 438 28.74 -13.86 -10.81
N LEU A 439 28.10 -14.53 -11.79
CA LEU A 439 28.15 -15.99 -11.97
C LEU A 439 29.57 -16.53 -12.14
N LEU A 440 30.41 -15.85 -12.93
CA LEU A 440 31.79 -16.26 -13.16
C LEU A 440 32.66 -16.10 -11.91
N LYS A 441 32.45 -15.03 -11.13
CA LYS A 441 33.10 -14.85 -9.82
C LYS A 441 32.67 -15.93 -8.82
N LEU A 442 31.38 -16.27 -8.78
CA LEU A 442 30.86 -17.37 -7.95
C LEU A 442 31.52 -18.71 -8.33
N ALA A 443 31.65 -19.03 -9.62
CA ALA A 443 32.22 -20.29 -10.08
C ALA A 443 33.71 -20.48 -9.76
N SER A 444 34.46 -19.42 -9.43
CA SER A 444 35.88 -19.53 -9.05
C SER A 444 36.14 -20.04 -7.62
N ASN A 445 35.17 -19.90 -6.70
CA ASN A 445 35.29 -20.27 -5.28
C ASN A 445 33.93 -20.66 -4.65
N ALA A 446 33.04 -21.28 -5.43
CA ALA A 446 31.62 -21.43 -5.10
C ALA A 446 31.37 -22.14 -3.75
N GLY A 447 32.10 -23.22 -3.44
CA GLY A 447 31.91 -23.96 -2.18
C GLY A 447 32.34 -23.19 -0.94
N LYS A 448 33.51 -22.55 -0.96
CA LYS A 448 34.01 -21.72 0.16
C LYS A 448 33.09 -20.52 0.42
N LEU A 449 32.65 -19.86 -0.65
CA LEU A 449 31.75 -18.72 -0.52
C LEU A 449 30.41 -19.16 0.06
N PHE A 450 29.85 -20.27 -0.45
CA PHE A 450 28.61 -20.83 0.06
C PHE A 450 28.71 -21.18 1.54
N GLU A 451 29.82 -21.76 2.01
CA GLU A 451 30.01 -22.10 3.42
C GLU A 451 30.02 -20.86 4.32
N SER A 452 30.78 -19.82 3.93
CA SER A 452 30.93 -18.56 4.67
C SER A 452 29.71 -17.63 4.61
N SER A 453 28.80 -17.86 3.67
CA SER A 453 27.64 -17.00 3.43
C SER A 453 26.59 -17.06 4.55
N GLU A 454 25.90 -15.94 4.73
CA GLU A 454 24.77 -15.86 5.66
C GLU A 454 23.59 -16.72 5.19
N ALA A 455 22.66 -17.05 6.10
CA ALA A 455 21.53 -17.94 5.81
C ALA A 455 20.66 -17.47 4.63
N HIS A 456 20.54 -16.16 4.41
CA HIS A 456 19.78 -15.58 3.30
C HIS A 456 20.51 -15.72 1.96
N GLU A 457 21.83 -15.52 1.94
CA GLU A 457 22.68 -15.69 0.76
C GLU A 457 22.76 -17.15 0.32
N LYS A 458 22.90 -18.08 1.27
CA LYS A 458 22.84 -19.54 1.02
C LYS A 458 21.54 -19.93 0.30
N ARG A 459 20.41 -19.34 0.70
CA ARG A 459 19.11 -19.58 0.05
C ARG A 459 19.06 -19.04 -1.36
N LEU A 460 19.63 -17.86 -1.59
CA LEU A 460 19.68 -17.25 -2.91
C LEU A 460 20.50 -18.13 -3.86
N LEU A 461 21.70 -18.53 -3.45
CA LEU A 461 22.60 -19.40 -4.23
C LEU A 461 21.93 -20.73 -4.58
N LEU A 462 21.27 -21.39 -3.61
CA LEU A 462 20.54 -22.63 -3.87
C LEU A 462 19.39 -22.45 -4.87
N LYS A 463 18.59 -21.38 -4.73
CA LYS A 463 17.46 -21.11 -5.65
C LYS A 463 17.91 -20.74 -7.06
N MET A 464 19.08 -20.11 -7.20
CA MET A 464 19.66 -19.76 -8.50
C MET A 464 20.22 -20.99 -9.21
N ALA A 465 20.92 -21.86 -8.48
CA ALA A 465 21.68 -22.95 -9.09
C ALA A 465 20.90 -24.27 -9.19
N LEU A 466 19.99 -24.54 -8.26
CA LEU A 466 19.34 -25.84 -8.09
C LEU A 466 17.82 -25.74 -8.12
N GLN A 467 17.18 -26.76 -8.66
CA GLN A 467 15.73 -26.99 -8.60
C GLN A 467 15.42 -28.43 -8.13
N ASN A 468 14.15 -28.69 -7.80
CA ASN A 468 13.68 -30.01 -7.35
C ASN A 468 14.50 -30.63 -6.20
N LEU A 469 14.83 -29.81 -5.19
CA LEU A 469 15.60 -30.24 -4.04
C LEU A 469 14.84 -31.29 -3.21
N GLU A 470 15.34 -32.52 -3.22
CA GLU A 470 14.75 -33.66 -2.53
C GLU A 470 15.71 -34.27 -1.52
N LEU A 471 15.19 -34.83 -0.43
CA LEU A 471 15.95 -35.57 0.57
C LEU A 471 15.52 -37.03 0.54
N LYS A 472 16.44 -37.92 0.17
CA LYS A 472 16.24 -39.39 0.22
C LYS A 472 17.20 -39.99 1.23
N GLY A 473 16.67 -40.51 2.33
CA GLY A 473 17.48 -40.89 3.49
C GLY A 473 18.31 -39.71 3.99
N LYS A 474 19.64 -39.86 4.03
CA LYS A 474 20.60 -38.81 4.40
C LYS A 474 21.22 -38.02 3.23
N LYS A 475 20.74 -38.19 2.00
CA LYS A 475 21.32 -37.54 0.81
C LYS A 475 20.37 -36.55 0.15
N ALA A 476 20.86 -35.34 -0.07
CA ALA A 476 20.19 -34.33 -0.89
C ALA A 476 20.35 -34.67 -2.38
N ARG A 477 19.24 -34.69 -3.10
CA ARG A 477 19.11 -34.82 -4.55
C ARG A 477 18.63 -33.50 -5.12
N TYR A 478 19.08 -33.18 -6.33
CA TYR A 478 18.85 -31.90 -6.95
C TYR A 478 18.96 -32.03 -8.46
N ASP A 479 18.29 -31.13 -9.17
CA ASP A 479 18.51 -30.89 -10.59
C ASP A 479 19.19 -29.53 -10.75
N TRP A 480 20.15 -29.44 -11.68
CA TRP A 480 20.78 -28.16 -12.02
C TRP A 480 19.83 -27.27 -12.84
N ILE A 481 19.85 -25.98 -12.55
CA ILE A 481 19.22 -24.95 -13.38
C ILE A 481 20.21 -24.54 -14.48
N LYS A 482 19.75 -24.34 -15.71
CA LYS A 482 20.61 -23.85 -16.81
C LYS A 482 21.07 -22.41 -16.52
N PRO A 483 22.37 -22.06 -16.71
CA PRO A 483 23.43 -22.83 -17.36
C PRO A 483 24.34 -23.66 -16.42
N PHE A 484 24.02 -23.75 -15.13
CA PHE A 484 24.86 -24.45 -14.15
C PHE A 484 24.99 -25.96 -14.43
N ASP A 485 24.02 -26.55 -15.13
CA ASP A 485 24.07 -27.92 -15.63
C ASP A 485 25.30 -28.18 -16.51
N LYS A 486 25.56 -27.27 -17.45
CA LYS A 486 26.72 -27.35 -18.35
C LYS A 486 28.01 -27.08 -17.59
N ILE A 487 28.05 -26.08 -16.71
CA ILE A 487 29.24 -25.75 -15.93
C ILE A 487 29.66 -26.96 -15.07
N ALA A 488 28.72 -27.57 -14.36
CA ALA A 488 28.98 -28.77 -13.56
C ALA A 488 29.45 -29.95 -14.43
N PHE A 489 28.85 -30.13 -15.62
CA PHE A 489 29.25 -31.17 -16.56
C PHE A 489 30.69 -31.00 -17.06
N TYR A 490 31.09 -29.81 -17.49
CA TYR A 490 32.45 -29.53 -17.96
C TYR A 490 33.48 -29.63 -16.84
N ALA A 491 33.15 -29.10 -15.65
CA ALA A 491 34.00 -29.23 -14.46
C ALA A 491 34.27 -30.68 -14.07
N SER A 492 33.25 -31.55 -14.14
CA SER A 492 33.39 -32.98 -13.84
C SER A 492 34.31 -33.74 -14.79
N ARG A 493 34.49 -33.25 -16.02
CA ARG A 493 35.28 -33.90 -17.07
C ARG A 493 36.71 -33.37 -17.19
N GLN A 494 37.05 -32.29 -16.48
CA GLN A 494 38.30 -31.52 -16.65
C GLN A 494 38.58 -31.10 -18.12
N ALA A 495 37.60 -31.24 -19.01
CA ALA A 495 37.70 -30.97 -20.43
C ALA A 495 37.13 -29.58 -20.68
N TRP A 496 37.97 -28.57 -20.48
CA TRP A 496 37.63 -27.17 -20.65
C TRP A 496 38.01 -26.61 -22.03
N LEU A 497 38.54 -27.46 -22.92
CA LEU A 497 38.98 -27.08 -24.26
C LEU A 497 37.91 -27.45 -25.31
N PRO A 498 37.68 -26.62 -26.33
CA PRO A 498 37.01 -27.06 -27.55
C PRO A 498 37.97 -27.92 -28.39
N ASP A 499 37.44 -28.94 -29.05
CA ASP A 499 38.09 -29.62 -30.19
C ASP A 499 38.27 -28.66 -31.39
#